data_AF-A0A0U1NY19-F1
#
_entry.id   AF-A0A0U1NY19-F1
#
_cell.length_a   1.000
_cell.length_b   1.000
_cell.length_c   1.000
_cell.angle_alpha   90.00
_cell.angle_beta   90.00
_cell.angle_gamma   90.00
#
_symmetry.space_group_name_H-M   'P 1'
#
loop_
_entity.id
_entity.type
_entity.pdbx_description
1 polymer ?
#
loop_
_entity_poly.entity_id
_entity_poly.type
_entity_poly.pdbx_seq_one_letter_code
_entity_poly.pdbx_strand_id
1 'polypeptide(L)'
;MTSFVKIHVMHCGDVKVDKRLAFKDNVLSNVPKLGERSKEDQIWIPVSCYLIEHPLGLTVIDAGWSEKVRTSPEEQLGYAYQYCHPRLLEGQSIKEQLAVRNLTPSDIDYPHFSSGCGSYKWYSFTGGCKKIYCK
;
A
#
# COMPACT_ATOMS: atom_id res chain seq x y z
N MET A 1 -22.63 -5.52 -27.26
CA MET A 1 -22.74 -4.75 -26.00
C MET A 1 -21.34 -4.34 -25.60
N THR A 2 -21.05 -3.05 -25.48
CA THR A 2 -19.77 -2.58 -24.95
C THR A 2 -19.77 -2.80 -23.44
N SER A 3 -18.86 -3.64 -22.96
CA SER A 3 -18.63 -3.78 -21.53
C SER A 3 -17.60 -2.73 -21.07
N PHE A 4 -17.89 -2.06 -19.97
CA PHE A 4 -17.01 -1.04 -19.42
C PHE A 4 -16.24 -1.60 -18.24
N VAL A 5 -15.01 -1.13 -18.07
CA VAL A 5 -14.19 -1.38 -16.89
C VAL A 5 -14.32 -0.18 -15.98
N LYS A 6 -14.67 -0.40 -14.71
CA LYS A 6 -14.67 0.68 -13.71
C LYS A 6 -13.43 0.54 -12.83
N ILE A 7 -12.73 1.65 -12.65
CA ILE A 7 -11.55 1.73 -11.78
C ILE A 7 -11.90 2.66 -10.61
N HIS A 8 -11.76 2.17 -9.38
CA HIS A 8 -11.88 2.96 -8.17
C HIS A 8 -10.51 3.18 -7.57
N VAL A 9 -10.16 4.44 -7.34
CA VAL A 9 -9.00 4.80 -6.54
C VAL A 9 -9.39 4.69 -5.07
N MET A 10 -8.67 3.89 -4.31
CA MET A 10 -8.82 3.72 -2.87
C MET A 10 -7.62 4.36 -2.18
N HIS A 11 -7.88 5.36 -1.35
CA HIS A 11 -6.82 6.07 -0.62
C HIS A 11 -6.46 5.30 0.64
N CYS A 12 -5.34 4.58 0.61
CA CYS A 12 -4.92 3.64 1.63
C CYS A 12 -3.85 4.21 2.56
N GLY A 13 -4.05 5.46 2.97
CA GLY A 13 -3.18 6.21 3.85
C GLY A 13 -2.08 6.98 3.11
N ASP A 14 -1.09 7.41 3.87
CA ASP A 14 0.03 8.20 3.39
C ASP A 14 1.35 7.64 3.93
N VAL A 15 2.46 8.09 3.35
CA VAL A 15 3.80 7.85 3.87
C VAL A 15 4.59 9.14 3.92
N LYS A 16 5.21 9.41 5.06
CA LYS A 16 6.14 10.52 5.23
C LYS A 16 7.54 10.06 4.85
N VAL A 17 8.19 10.80 3.96
CA VAL A 17 9.57 10.53 3.51
C VAL A 17 10.35 11.83 3.36
N ASP A 18 11.68 11.73 3.33
CA ASP A 18 12.51 12.82 2.81
C ASP A 18 12.32 12.92 1.27
N LYS A 19 12.27 14.14 0.74
CA LYS A 19 12.12 14.41 -0.70
C LYS A 19 13.15 13.65 -1.55
N ARG A 20 14.39 13.47 -1.06
CA ARG A 20 15.45 12.75 -1.77
C ARG A 20 15.18 11.25 -1.95
N LEU A 21 14.33 10.67 -1.11
CA LEU A 21 13.87 9.29 -1.28
C LEU A 21 12.82 9.21 -2.39
N ALA A 22 11.95 10.22 -2.49
CA ALA A 22 10.82 10.25 -3.40
C ALA A 22 11.21 10.64 -4.83
N PHE A 23 12.04 11.66 -4.96
CA PHE A 23 12.54 12.15 -6.22
C PHE A 23 13.90 11.49 -6.45
N LYS A 24 14.09 10.80 -7.58
CA LYS A 24 15.33 10.08 -7.93
C LYS A 24 16.49 11.02 -8.29
N ASP A 25 16.54 12.20 -7.67
CA ASP A 25 17.61 13.18 -7.84
C ASP A 25 18.87 12.83 -7.03
N ASN A 26 18.84 11.72 -6.27
CA ASN A 26 19.93 11.29 -5.39
C ASN A 26 20.29 9.81 -5.58
N VAL A 27 21.57 9.51 -5.36
CA VAL A 27 22.06 8.12 -5.26
C VAL A 27 21.45 7.51 -3.99
N LEU A 28 20.81 6.34 -4.10
CA LEU A 28 20.13 5.67 -2.98
C LEU A 28 21.02 5.41 -1.75
N SER A 29 22.35 5.39 -1.94
CA SER A 29 23.33 5.28 -0.85
C SER A 29 23.41 6.51 0.05
N ASN A 30 22.79 7.63 -0.32
CA ASN A 30 22.83 8.90 0.43
C ASN A 30 21.42 9.46 0.72
N VAL A 31 20.47 8.56 0.97
CA VAL A 31 19.14 8.94 1.45
C VAL A 31 19.23 9.24 2.95
N PRO A 32 18.92 10.46 3.39
CA PRO A 32 18.88 10.78 4.82
C PRO A 32 17.71 10.07 5.50
N LYS A 33 17.89 9.73 6.77
CA LYS A 33 16.79 9.22 7.59
C LYS A 33 15.77 10.32 7.83
N LEU A 34 14.54 9.90 8.09
CA LEU A 34 13.47 10.85 8.35
C LEU A 34 13.80 11.66 9.62
N GLY A 35 13.81 12.99 9.48
CA GLY A 35 14.15 13.90 10.59
C GLY A 35 15.62 14.34 10.66
N GLU A 36 16.53 13.76 9.87
CA GLU A 36 17.93 14.25 9.79
C GLU A 36 18.03 15.60 9.08
N ARG A 37 17.05 15.92 8.22
CA ARG A 37 16.91 17.20 7.54
C ARG A 37 15.69 17.97 8.02
N SER A 38 15.57 19.21 7.54
CA SER A 38 14.52 20.16 7.91
C SER A 38 13.11 19.59 7.68
N LYS A 39 12.09 20.16 8.33
CA LYS A 39 10.70 19.71 8.12
C LYS A 39 10.22 19.99 6.70
N GLU A 40 10.76 21.03 6.09
CA GLU A 40 10.51 21.48 4.73
C GLU A 40 11.05 20.47 3.70
N ASP A 41 12.02 19.63 4.09
CA ASP A 41 12.55 18.54 3.27
C ASP A 41 11.73 17.24 3.36
N GLN A 42 10.72 17.19 4.24
CA GLN A 42 9.88 16.02 4.43
C GLN A 42 8.53 16.23 3.74
N ILE A 43 8.05 15.20 3.05
CA ILE A 43 6.78 15.22 2.32
C ILE A 43 5.92 14.04 2.69
N TRP A 44 4.61 14.21 2.57
CA TRP A 44 3.63 13.14 2.61
C TRP A 44 3.27 12.72 1.19
N ILE A 45 3.32 11.42 0.93
CA ILE A 45 2.96 10.84 -0.36
C ILE A 45 1.75 9.95 -0.15
N PRO A 46 0.68 10.09 -0.96
CA PRO A 46 -0.49 9.22 -0.84
C PRO A 46 -0.14 7.80 -1.25
N VAL A 47 -0.68 6.83 -0.51
CA VAL A 47 -0.65 5.42 -0.86
C VAL A 47 -2.02 5.05 -1.39
N SER A 48 -2.08 4.48 -2.59
CA SER A 48 -3.33 4.14 -3.26
C SER A 48 -3.40 2.66 -3.59
N CYS A 49 -4.58 2.08 -3.46
CA CYS A 49 -4.96 0.81 -4.07
C CYS A 49 -5.99 1.07 -5.17
N TYR A 50 -6.17 0.12 -6.08
CA TYR A 50 -7.13 0.24 -7.16
C TYR A 50 -8.04 -0.98 -7.19
N LEU A 51 -9.35 -0.76 -7.08
CA LEU A 51 -10.36 -1.79 -7.31
C LEU A 51 -10.81 -1.66 -8.76
N ILE A 52 -10.69 -2.75 -9.51
CA ILE A 52 -11.04 -2.81 -10.92
C ILE A 52 -12.22 -3.77 -11.06
N GLU A 53 -13.40 -3.22 -11.36
CA GLU A 53 -14.59 -3.98 -11.76
C GLU A 53 -14.45 -4.31 -13.25
N HIS A 54 -13.98 -5.51 -13.56
CA HIS A 54 -13.86 -6.01 -14.93
C HIS A 54 -14.99 -7.02 -15.22
N PRO A 55 -15.54 -7.09 -16.45
CA PRO A 55 -16.57 -8.07 -16.82
C PRO A 55 -16.17 -9.55 -16.65
N LEU A 56 -14.87 -9.82 -16.55
CA LEU A 56 -14.30 -11.16 -16.33
C LEU A 56 -13.97 -11.44 -14.86
N GLY A 57 -14.15 -10.47 -13.97
CA GLY A 57 -13.83 -10.62 -12.54
C GLY A 57 -13.42 -9.33 -11.86
N LEU A 58 -13.36 -9.38 -10.54
CA LEU A 58 -12.95 -8.29 -9.67
C LEU A 58 -11.46 -8.38 -9.39
N THR A 59 -10.75 -7.26 -9.50
CA THR A 59 -9.29 -7.21 -9.32
C THR A 59 -8.93 -6.10 -8.35
N VAL A 60 -7.93 -6.35 -7.51
CA VAL A 60 -7.32 -5.31 -6.68
C VAL A 60 -5.85 -5.19 -7.05
N ILE A 61 -5.42 -3.96 -7.37
CA ILE A 61 -4.02 -3.60 -7.55
C ILE A 61 -3.53 -2.92 -6.27
N ASP A 62 -2.40 -3.39 -5.76
CA ASP A 62 -1.78 -3.01 -4.50
C ASP A 62 -2.63 -3.26 -3.26
N ALA A 63 -2.00 -3.10 -2.10
CA ALA A 63 -2.58 -3.51 -0.82
C ALA A 63 -2.43 -2.51 0.33
N GLY A 64 -1.82 -1.35 0.05
CA GLY A 64 -1.69 -0.25 0.98
C GLY A 64 -0.95 -0.65 2.27
N TRP A 65 -1.34 -0.02 3.39
CA TRP A 65 -0.83 -0.37 4.71
C TRP A 65 -1.74 -1.37 5.43
N SER A 66 -1.13 -2.24 6.25
CA SER A 66 -1.89 -3.03 7.24
C SER A 66 -2.39 -2.13 8.38
N GLU A 67 -3.56 -2.43 8.93
CA GLU A 67 -4.12 -1.75 10.11
C GLU A 67 -3.16 -1.77 11.31
N LYS A 68 -2.26 -2.76 11.39
CA LYS A 68 -1.22 -2.85 12.41
C LYS A 68 -0.26 -1.66 12.44
N VAL A 69 -0.12 -0.90 11.34
CA VAL A 69 0.71 0.32 11.34
C VAL A 69 0.16 1.40 12.26
N ARG A 70 -1.13 1.32 12.67
CA ARG A 70 -1.74 2.25 13.63
C ARG A 70 -1.16 2.10 15.03
N THR A 71 -0.77 0.88 15.42
CA THR A 71 -0.31 0.57 16.78
C THR A 71 1.18 0.23 16.83
N SER A 72 1.71 -0.40 15.78
CA SER A 72 3.07 -0.95 15.76
C SER A 72 3.79 -0.66 14.44
N PRO A 73 3.90 0.61 13.99
CA PRO A 73 4.47 0.94 12.68
C PRO A 73 5.94 0.53 12.54
N GLU A 74 6.74 0.64 13.60
CA GLU A 74 8.14 0.20 13.63
C GLU A 74 8.30 -1.30 13.39
N GLU A 75 7.50 -2.12 14.07
CA GLU A 75 7.44 -3.57 13.84
C GLU A 75 6.96 -3.88 12.41
N GLN A 76 6.03 -3.06 11.90
CA GLN A 76 5.51 -3.27 10.56
C GLN A 76 6.55 -2.98 9.47
N LEU A 77 7.33 -1.91 9.61
CA LEU A 77 8.26 -1.48 8.56
C LEU A 77 9.70 -1.94 8.79
N GLY A 78 10.05 -2.35 10.03
CA GLY A 78 11.40 -2.74 10.40
C GLY A 78 12.41 -1.63 10.10
N TYR A 79 13.52 -1.99 9.45
CA TYR A 79 14.57 -1.03 9.08
C TYR A 79 14.07 0.11 8.20
N ALA A 80 13.05 -0.12 7.36
CA ALA A 80 12.50 0.91 6.49
C ALA A 80 11.88 2.08 7.28
N TYR A 81 11.45 1.84 8.52
CA TYR A 81 10.87 2.88 9.37
C TYR A 81 11.83 4.06 9.61
N GLN A 82 13.16 3.83 9.54
CA GLN A 82 14.15 4.90 9.66
C GLN A 82 14.03 5.95 8.54
N TYR A 83 13.45 5.58 7.39
CA TYR A 83 13.36 6.44 6.21
C TYR A 83 11.93 6.82 5.86
N CYS A 84 10.94 6.02 6.29
CA CYS A 84 9.54 6.26 5.99
C CYS A 84 8.60 5.99 7.17
N HIS A 85 7.74 6.97 7.47
CA HIS A 85 6.73 6.84 8.54
C HIS A 85 5.33 6.72 7.92
N PRO A 86 4.62 5.60 8.10
CA PRO A 86 3.29 5.40 7.54
C PRO A 86 2.25 6.16 8.36
N ARG A 87 1.15 6.55 7.71
CA ARG A 87 -0.05 7.04 8.37
C ARG A 87 -1.26 6.38 7.74
N LEU A 88 -2.06 5.68 8.55
CA LEU A 88 -3.28 5.02 8.11
C LEU A 88 -4.41 5.32 9.11
N LEU A 89 -5.33 6.21 8.73
CA LEU A 89 -6.50 6.52 9.56
C LEU A 89 -7.53 5.39 9.52
N GLU A 90 -8.44 5.37 10.47
CA GLU A 90 -9.60 4.46 10.46
C GLU A 90 -10.43 4.64 9.19
N GLY A 91 -10.92 3.54 8.62
CA GLY A 91 -11.64 3.53 7.34
C GLY A 91 -10.76 3.58 6.09
N GLN A 92 -9.45 3.83 6.22
CA GLN A 92 -8.54 3.92 5.08
C GLN A 92 -7.91 2.58 4.70
N SER A 93 -7.97 1.55 5.52
CA SER A 93 -7.38 0.26 5.11
C SER A 93 -8.13 -0.30 3.90
N ILE A 94 -7.42 -1.04 3.05
CA ILE A 94 -8.05 -1.69 1.90
C ILE A 94 -9.22 -2.58 2.32
N LYS A 95 -9.12 -3.25 3.48
CA LYS A 95 -10.18 -4.10 3.99
C LYS A 95 -11.40 -3.31 4.43
N GLU A 96 -11.18 -2.20 5.14
CA GLU A 96 -12.27 -1.32 5.57
C GLU A 96 -12.98 -0.72 4.34
N GLN A 97 -12.22 -0.31 3.32
CA GLN A 97 -12.79 0.22 2.08
C GLN A 97 -13.54 -0.83 1.25
N LEU A 98 -13.07 -2.08 1.21
CA LEU A 98 -13.80 -3.19 0.59
C LEU A 98 -15.07 -3.54 1.37
N ALA A 99 -14.99 -3.57 2.71
CA ALA A 99 -16.13 -3.89 3.57
C ALA A 99 -17.29 -2.89 3.41
N VAL A 100 -17.00 -1.59 3.26
CA VAL A 100 -18.02 -0.56 2.95
C VAL A 100 -18.73 -0.82 1.61
N ARG A 101 -18.12 -1.60 0.72
CA ARG A 101 -18.69 -2.01 -0.57
C ARG A 101 -19.34 -3.41 -0.53
N ASN A 102 -19.48 -3.99 0.67
CA ASN A 102 -19.91 -5.38 0.88
C ASN A 102 -19.02 -6.41 0.17
N LEU A 103 -17.73 -6.08 0.02
CA LEU A 103 -16.72 -6.95 -0.55
C LEU A 103 -15.79 -7.45 0.54
N THR A 104 -15.42 -8.71 0.42
CA THR A 104 -14.42 -9.40 1.23
C THR A 104 -13.21 -9.73 0.36
N PRO A 105 -12.06 -10.06 0.96
CA PRO A 105 -10.89 -10.47 0.18
C PRO A 105 -11.15 -11.72 -0.69
N SER A 106 -12.11 -12.57 -0.30
CA SER A 106 -12.49 -13.76 -1.06
C SER A 106 -13.25 -13.45 -2.34
N ASP A 107 -13.79 -12.23 -2.47
CA ASP A 107 -14.50 -11.77 -3.67
C ASP A 107 -13.55 -11.24 -4.74
N ILE A 108 -12.24 -11.18 -4.47
CA ILE A 108 -11.22 -10.68 -5.41
C ILE A 108 -10.62 -11.85 -6.20
N ASP A 109 -10.87 -11.88 -7.52
CA ASP A 109 -10.45 -12.97 -8.40
C ASP A 109 -8.94 -12.91 -8.71
N TYR A 110 -8.40 -11.71 -8.89
CA TYR A 110 -7.00 -11.51 -9.30
C TYR A 110 -6.33 -10.44 -8.44
N PRO A 111 -5.72 -10.79 -7.29
CA PRO A 111 -4.91 -9.84 -6.55
C PRO A 111 -3.58 -9.58 -7.26
N HIS A 112 -3.22 -8.31 -7.48
CA HIS A 112 -1.93 -7.92 -8.04
C HIS A 112 -1.21 -6.97 -7.09
N PHE A 113 0.10 -7.20 -6.90
CA PHE A 113 0.92 -6.42 -6.01
C PHE A 113 2.07 -5.79 -6.80
N SER A 114 2.16 -4.46 -6.78
CA SER A 114 3.35 -3.77 -7.25
C SER A 114 4.47 -3.93 -6.23
N SER A 115 5.73 -3.89 -6.69
CA SER A 115 6.89 -3.93 -5.81
C SER A 115 7.03 -2.62 -5.04
N GLY A 116 6.68 -2.60 -3.74
CA GLY A 116 6.81 -1.44 -2.87
C GLY A 116 6.64 -1.80 -1.39
N CYS A 117 7.11 -0.95 -0.47
CA CYS A 117 7.16 -1.27 0.97
C CYS A 117 5.80 -1.64 1.61
N GLY A 118 4.67 -1.22 1.05
CA GLY A 118 3.33 -1.57 1.55
C GLY A 118 2.79 -2.92 1.08
N SER A 119 3.24 -3.44 -0.07
CA SER A 119 2.59 -4.59 -0.72
C SER A 119 2.98 -5.95 -0.17
N TYR A 120 4.14 -6.08 0.48
CA TYR A 120 4.70 -7.37 0.89
C TYR A 120 3.98 -8.07 2.06
N LYS A 121 3.12 -7.40 2.83
CA LYS A 121 2.53 -7.96 4.07
C LYS A 121 1.19 -8.68 3.92
N TRP A 122 0.57 -8.70 2.74
CA TRP A 122 -0.65 -9.49 2.53
C TRP A 122 -0.42 -11.01 2.56
N TYR A 123 0.83 -11.48 2.36
CA TYR A 123 1.19 -12.90 2.46
C TYR A 123 0.82 -13.54 3.81
N SER A 124 0.63 -12.75 4.87
CA SER A 124 0.28 -13.23 6.20
C SER A 124 -1.23 -13.34 6.45
N PHE A 125 -2.09 -12.78 5.59
CA PHE A 125 -3.53 -12.64 5.88
C PHE A 125 -4.42 -13.72 5.25
N THR A 126 -3.91 -14.48 4.28
CA THR A 126 -4.58 -15.65 3.73
C THR A 126 -3.91 -16.90 4.28
N GLY A 127 -4.38 -17.41 5.41
CA GLY A 127 -3.99 -18.73 5.93
C GLY A 127 -4.41 -19.85 4.98
N GLY A 128 -3.73 -19.98 3.83
CA GLY A 128 -3.99 -21.04 2.86
C GLY A 128 -3.81 -20.67 1.37
N CYS A 129 -3.72 -19.39 0.98
CA CYS A 129 -3.40 -19.06 -0.41
C CYS A 129 -1.91 -19.22 -0.62
N LYS A 130 -1.54 -20.42 -1.09
CA LYS A 130 -0.22 -20.83 -1.55
C LYS A 130 0.51 -19.66 -2.21
N LYS A 131 1.74 -19.43 -1.74
CA LYS A 131 2.84 -18.82 -2.50
C LYS A 131 2.65 -19.06 -4.00
N ILE A 132 2.21 -18.06 -4.73
CA ILE A 132 2.42 -18.04 -6.18
C ILE A 132 3.70 -17.24 -6.38
N TYR A 133 4.80 -17.97 -6.35
CA TYR A 133 5.97 -17.57 -7.13
C TYR A 133 5.50 -17.56 -8.59
N CYS A 134 5.72 -16.45 -9.28
CA CYS A 134 5.80 -16.52 -10.73
C CYS A 134 7.14 -17.23 -11.02
N LYS A 135 7.04 -18.55 -11.19
CA LYS A 135 8.08 -19.60 -11.29
C LYS A 135 8.81 -19.96 -10.00
#